data_AF-A0A973H3F6-F1
#
_entry.id   AF-A0A973H3F6-F1
#
_cell.length_a   1.000
_cell.length_b   1.000
_cell.length_c   1.000
_cell.angle_alpha   90.00
_cell.angle_beta   90.00
_cell.angle_gamma   90.00
#
_symmetry.space_group_name_H-M   'P 1'
#
loop_
_entity.id
_entity.type
_entity.pdbx_description
1 polymer ?
#
loop_
_entity_poly.entity_id
_entity_poly.type
_entity_poly.pdbx_seq_one_letter_code
_entity_poly.pdbx_strand_id
1 'polypeptide(L)'
;MSSRIPQPCDVPNGTHDGELRFYINGWKCDSHAPWAARGLPRPQPGPGLPAGAWTTPSPLSTSRVHDARAIASGKRRSSPEAYRAAQAAVHKTT
;
A
#
# COMPACT_ATOMS: atom_id res chain seq x y z
N MET A 1 4.08 4.81 22.69
CA MET A 1 5.10 3.80 22.36
C MET A 1 4.92 2.63 23.32
N SER A 2 4.68 1.41 22.81
CA SER A 2 4.45 0.24 23.67
C SER A 2 5.75 -0.18 24.34
N SER A 3 5.75 -0.35 25.66
CA SER A 3 6.90 -0.64 26.54
C SER A 3 7.37 -2.10 26.49
N ARG A 4 6.91 -2.89 25.52
CA ARG A 4 7.29 -4.31 25.45
C ARG A 4 8.73 -4.42 24.97
N ILE A 5 9.49 -5.28 25.65
CA ILE A 5 10.82 -5.71 25.21
C ILE A 5 10.66 -6.40 23.86
N PRO A 6 11.28 -5.89 22.78
CA PRO A 6 11.21 -6.53 21.47
C PRO A 6 11.72 -7.97 21.57
N GLN A 7 10.88 -8.93 21.20
CA GLN A 7 11.28 -10.32 21.09
C GLN A 7 12.14 -10.51 19.84
N PRO A 8 13.02 -11.54 19.78
CA PRO A 8 13.97 -11.74 18.68
C PRO A 8 13.37 -11.74 17.27
N CYS A 9 12.06 -12.00 17.14
CA CYS A 9 11.36 -12.03 15.86
C CYS A 9 10.40 -10.87 15.63
N ASP A 10 10.32 -9.89 16.53
CA ASP A 10 9.43 -8.72 16.37
C ASP A 10 9.96 -7.72 15.33
N VAL A 11 11.23 -7.84 14.97
CA VAL A 11 11.89 -7.08 13.90
C VAL A 11 12.33 -8.02 12.78
N PRO A 12 12.24 -7.60 11.50
CA PRO A 12 12.67 -8.42 10.37
C PRO A 12 14.19 -8.46 10.17
N ASN A 13 14.94 -7.68 10.96
CA ASN A 13 16.38 -7.56 10.84
C ASN A 13 17.05 -8.53 11.82
N GLY A 14 17.56 -9.65 11.32
CA GLY A 14 18.26 -10.65 12.13
C GLY A 14 18.23 -12.06 11.53
N THR A 15 18.77 -13.01 12.28
CA THR A 15 18.69 -14.44 11.93
C THR A 15 17.35 -14.99 12.40
N HIS A 16 16.59 -15.55 11.47
CA HIS A 16 15.27 -16.12 11.74
C HIS A 16 15.18 -17.55 11.22
N ASP A 17 14.36 -18.35 11.89
CA ASP A 17 14.07 -19.71 11.44
C ASP A 17 12.94 -19.67 10.39
N GLY A 18 13.30 -19.93 9.14
CA GLY A 18 12.37 -19.95 8.02
C GLY A 18 11.89 -18.56 7.57
N GLU A 19 10.69 -18.51 7.00
CA GLU A 19 10.13 -17.30 6.40
C GLU A 19 9.49 -16.38 7.46
N LEU A 20 9.79 -15.09 7.37
CA LEU A 20 9.14 -14.07 8.19
C LEU A 20 7.75 -13.71 7.64
N ARG A 21 6.74 -13.73 8.50
CA ARG A 21 5.38 -13.29 8.19
C ARG A 21 4.90 -12.23 9.16
N PHE A 22 4.07 -11.32 8.66
CA PHE A 22 3.46 -10.28 9.48
C PHE A 22 2.14 -10.76 10.07
N TYR A 23 2.06 -10.80 11.39
CA TYR A 23 0.86 -11.13 12.16
C TYR A 23 0.36 -9.89 12.90
N ILE A 24 -0.84 -9.98 13.48
CA ILE A 24 -1.42 -8.86 14.26
C ILE A 24 -0.54 -8.43 15.44
N ASN A 25 0.28 -9.34 15.98
CA ASN A 25 1.22 -9.09 17.07
C ASN A 25 2.65 -8.75 16.59
N GLY A 26 2.85 -8.50 15.30
CA GLY A 26 4.14 -8.14 14.71
C GLY A 26 4.72 -9.22 13.80
N TRP A 27 5.98 -9.04 13.42
CA TRP A 27 6.73 -10.02 12.65
C TRP A 27 6.94 -11.30 13.47
N LYS A 28 6.88 -12.46 12.80
CA LYS A 28 7.22 -13.76 13.39
C LYS A 28 7.86 -14.64 12.31
N CYS A 29 8.88 -15.39 12.70
CA CYS A 29 9.44 -16.46 11.88
C CYS A 29 8.62 -17.74 12.03
N ASP A 30 8.98 -18.80 11.30
CA ASP A 30 8.21 -20.05 11.27
C ASP A 30 8.09 -20.68 12.67
N SER A 31 9.18 -20.72 13.45
CA SER A 31 9.16 -21.26 14.81
C SER A 31 8.35 -20.44 15.83
N HIS A 32 8.24 -19.12 15.64
CA HIS A 32 7.52 -18.21 16.55
C HIS A 32 6.11 -17.86 16.06
N ALA A 33 5.65 -18.47 14.97
CA ALA A 33 4.34 -18.20 14.43
C ALA A 33 3.22 -18.80 15.32
N PRO A 34 2.01 -18.21 15.33
CA PRO A 34 0.89 -18.73 16.12
C PRO A 34 0.50 -20.18 15.80
N TRP A 35 0.73 -20.65 14.57
CA TRP A 35 0.48 -22.04 14.19
C TRP A 35 1.52 -23.00 14.78
N ALA A 36 2.80 -22.61 14.79
CA ALA A 36 3.88 -23.39 15.39
C ALA A 36 3.70 -23.50 16.92
N ALA A 37 3.33 -22.39 17.57
CA ALA A 37 2.98 -22.38 19.00
C ALA A 37 1.80 -23.32 19.35
N ARG A 38 0.95 -23.65 18.37
CA ARG A 38 -0.17 -24.58 18.51
C ARG A 38 0.16 -26.00 18.03
N GLY A 39 1.41 -26.28 17.61
CA GLY A 39 1.82 -27.57 17.07
C GLY A 39 1.17 -27.91 15.72
N LEU A 40 0.64 -26.91 15.00
CA LEU A 40 0.04 -27.09 13.69
C LEU A 40 1.12 -27.02 12.60
N PRO A 41 0.93 -27.68 11.45
CA PRO A 41 1.83 -27.51 10.32
C PRO A 41 1.76 -26.08 9.75
N ARG A 42 2.82 -25.70 9.03
CA ARG A 42 2.87 -24.43 8.30
C ARG A 42 1.65 -24.31 7.35
N PRO A 43 0.91 -23.19 7.37
CA PRO A 43 -0.15 -22.93 6.41
C PRO A 43 0.39 -22.97 4.98
N GLN A 44 -0.30 -23.70 4.10
CA GLN A 44 0.06 -23.70 2.70
C GLN A 44 -0.27 -22.35 2.05
N PRO A 45 0.52 -21.89 1.06
CA PRO A 45 0.16 -20.73 0.26
C PRO A 45 -1.25 -20.92 -0.31
N GLY A 46 -2.08 -19.87 -0.22
CA GLY A 46 -3.38 -19.87 -0.88
C GLY A 46 -3.23 -19.96 -2.41
N PRO A 47 -4.34 -20.16 -3.15
CA PRO A 47 -4.34 -20.28 -4.61
C PRO A 47 -3.90 -19.01 -5.37
N GLY A 48 -3.29 -18.03 -4.70
CA GLY A 48 -2.96 -16.73 -5.24
C GLY A 48 -4.19 -15.82 -5.35
N LEU A 49 -3.97 -14.63 -5.92
CA LEU A 49 -5.04 -13.71 -6.29
C LEU A 49 -5.59 -14.11 -7.68
N PRO A 50 -6.90 -13.94 -7.95
CA PRO A 50 -7.44 -14.15 -9.29
C PRO A 50 -6.81 -13.17 -10.28
N ALA A 51 -6.75 -13.54 -11.57
CA ALA A 51 -6.11 -12.72 -12.61
C ALA A 51 -6.65 -11.27 -12.70
N GLY A 52 -7.90 -11.04 -12.27
CA GLY A 52 -8.55 -9.73 -12.23
C GLY A 52 -8.45 -8.97 -10.90
N ALA A 53 -7.66 -9.44 -9.91
CA ALA A 53 -7.64 -8.82 -8.58
C ALA A 53 -7.25 -7.33 -8.57
N TRP A 54 -6.51 -6.90 -9.60
CA TRP A 54 -6.02 -5.53 -9.76
C TRP A 54 -6.70 -4.78 -10.91
N THR A 55 -7.72 -5.36 -11.55
CA THR A 55 -8.41 -4.71 -12.69
C THR A 55 -9.51 -3.75 -12.24
N THR A 56 -9.95 -3.82 -10.98
CA THR A 56 -10.89 -2.85 -10.43
C THR A 56 -10.18 -1.51 -10.25
N PRO A 57 -10.64 -0.43 -10.90
CA PRO A 57 -10.05 0.89 -10.71
C PRO A 57 -10.10 1.28 -9.24
N SER A 58 -8.94 1.62 -8.68
CA SER A 58 -8.86 2.18 -7.33
C SER A 58 -9.78 3.40 -7.21
N PRO A 59 -10.49 3.60 -6.07
CA PRO A 59 -11.23 4.83 -5.81
C PRO A 59 -10.42 6.12 -6.03
N LEU A 60 -9.10 6.05 -5.88
CA LEU A 60 -8.17 7.16 -6.17
C LEU A 60 -8.18 7.56 -7.66
N SER A 61 -8.36 6.60 -8.56
CA SER A 61 -8.47 6.84 -10.01
C SER A 61 -9.78 7.56 -10.36
N THR A 62 -10.88 7.15 -9.73
CA THR A 62 -12.20 7.78 -9.85
C THR A 62 -12.18 9.22 -9.32
N SER A 63 -11.47 9.48 -8.22
CA SER A 63 -11.28 10.83 -7.66
C SER A 63 -10.65 11.79 -8.65
N ARG A 64 -9.62 11.36 -9.39
CA ARG A 64 -8.94 12.21 -10.39
C ARG A 64 -9.87 12.64 -11.52
N VAL A 65 -10.76 11.75 -11.97
CA VAL A 65 -11.74 12.07 -13.03
C VAL A 65 -12.76 13.10 -12.53
N HIS A 66 -13.25 12.96 -11.28
CA HIS A 66 -14.16 13.93 -10.69
C HIS A 66 -13.51 15.30 -10.48
N ASP A 67 -12.27 15.34 -10.02
CA ASP A 67 -11.52 16.59 -9.86
C ASP A 67 -11.26 17.27 -11.21
N ALA A 68 -10.85 16.52 -12.23
CA ALA A 68 -10.67 17.05 -13.57
C ALA A 68 -11.97 17.65 -14.13
N ARG A 69 -13.11 16.95 -13.96
CA ARG A 69 -14.42 17.45 -14.38
C ARG A 69 -14.83 18.70 -13.62
N ALA A 70 -14.55 18.78 -12.31
CA ALA A 70 -14.86 19.95 -11.50
C ALA A 70 -14.01 21.17 -11.88
N ILE A 71 -12.73 20.96 -12.23
CA ILE A 71 -11.85 22.02 -12.73
C ILE A 71 -12.34 22.50 -14.11
N ALA A 72 -12.62 21.58 -15.02
CA ALA A 72 -13.10 21.91 -16.36
C ALA A 72 -14.46 22.65 -16.34
N SER A 73 -15.36 22.28 -15.41
CA SER A 73 -16.64 22.97 -15.25
C SER A 73 -16.57 24.23 -14.39
N GLY A 74 -15.38 24.66 -13.95
CA GLY A 74 -15.19 25.84 -13.10
C GLY A 74 -15.69 25.70 -11.65
N LYS A 75 -16.12 24.51 -11.22
CA LYS A 75 -16.56 24.24 -9.84
C LYS A 75 -15.38 24.17 -8.86
N ARG A 76 -14.17 23.92 -9.37
CA ARG A 76 -12.91 23.95 -8.63
C ARG A 76 -11.85 24.72 -9.41
N ARG A 77 -10.88 25.28 -8.68
CA ARG A 77 -9.69 25.90 -9.28
C ARG A 77 -8.65 24.80 -9.55
N SER A 78 -7.86 24.97 -10.61
CA SER A 78 -6.70 24.11 -10.87
C SER A 78 -5.60 24.32 -9.82
N SER A 79 -4.64 23.40 -9.75
CA SER A 79 -3.44 23.63 -8.93
C SER A 79 -2.59 24.79 -9.51
N PRO A 80 -1.82 25.52 -8.67
CA PRO A 80 -0.92 26.58 -9.14
C PRO A 80 0.15 26.11 -10.13
N GLU A 81 0.56 24.86 -10.05
CA GLU A 81 1.50 24.25 -11.00
C GLU A 81 0.86 24.03 -12.37
N ALA A 82 -0.33 23.43 -12.41
CA ALA A 82 -1.08 23.22 -13.65
C ALA A 82 -1.42 24.54 -14.35
N TYR A 83 -1.77 25.57 -13.57
CA TYR A 83 -2.02 26.91 -14.09
C TYR A 83 -0.77 27.52 -14.74
N ARG A 84 0.39 27.45 -14.07
CA ARG A 84 1.66 27.98 -14.61
C ARG A 84 2.11 27.24 -15.86
N ALA A 85 1.94 25.92 -15.90
CA ALA A 85 2.25 25.11 -17.08
C ALA A 85 1.38 25.50 -18.28
N ALA A 86 0.08 25.72 -18.07
CA ALA A 86 -0.84 26.16 -19.12
C ALA A 86 -0.46 27.56 -19.65
N GLN A 87 -0.13 28.51 -18.76
CA GLN A 87 0.36 29.84 -19.15
C GLN A 87 1.64 29.75 -19.99
N ALA A 88 2.61 28.94 -19.56
CA ALA A 88 3.86 28.75 -20.30
C ALA A 88 3.66 28.13 -21.69
N ALA A 89 2.65 27.26 -21.85
CA ALA A 89 2.31 26.68 -23.15
C ALA A 89 1.74 27.73 -24.11
N VAL A 90 0.84 28.60 -23.64
CA VAL A 90 0.27 29.70 -24.44
C VAL A 90 1.34 30.70 -24.87
N HIS A 91 2.25 31.06 -23.97
CA HIS A 91 3.33 32.02 -24.25
C HIS A 91 4.36 31.53 -25.27
N LYS A 92 4.49 30.22 -25.51
CA LYS A 92 5.41 29.66 -26.52
C LYS A 92 4.82 29.59 -27.93
N THR A 93 3.50 29.72 -28.05
CA THR A 93 2.77 29.60 -29.33
C THR A 93 2.50 30.95 -30.01
N THR A 94 3.09 32.04 -29.51
CA THR A 94 2.97 33.40 -30.08
C THR A 94 4.33 33.86 -30.57
#